data_AF-A0A966U1U6-F1
#
_entry.id   AF-A0A966U1U6-F1
#
_cell.length_a   1.000
_cell.length_b   1.000
_cell.length_c   1.000
_cell.angle_alpha   90.00
_cell.angle_beta   90.00
_cell.angle_gamma   90.00
#
_symmetry.space_group_name_H-M   'P 1'
#
loop_
_entity.id
_entity.type
_entity.pdbx_description
1 polymer ?
#
loop_
_entity_poly.entity_id
_entity_poly.type
_entity_poly.pdbx_seq_one_letter_code
_entity_poly.pdbx_strand_id
1 'polypeptide(L)'
;MDRVVKTINPKAQQRDVEVLSNKKVGAYHHIVLAVGDLAIATRPGNFVAISVGDAMSNTILRRAFAIYRASDRGQYGGTIELVVAPHGLGSRWLCARQIHDRVNIVAPLGTSFGIPTEPVNALLVGGGYGAAPLFGLAEVLKSQGSRVDMILGASVAGKIYAPLEGKRSVNTTTLTTEDGSTGIKGRVTDVMPALIEKHKSEIIYSC
;
A
#
# COMPACT_ATOMS: atom_id res chain seq x y z
N MET A 1 3.09 -13.40 -37.48
CA MET A 1 4.10 -12.99 -36.47
C MET A 1 3.35 -12.22 -35.40
N ASP A 2 2.61 -12.97 -34.57
CA ASP A 2 1.68 -12.39 -33.59
C ASP A 2 2.49 -11.86 -32.41
N ARG A 3 2.71 -10.54 -32.40
CA ARG A 3 3.10 -9.84 -31.18
C ARG A 3 1.94 -9.97 -30.21
N VAL A 4 2.00 -11.00 -29.35
CA VAL A 4 1.22 -11.05 -28.12
C VAL A 4 1.53 -9.75 -27.40
N VAL A 5 0.60 -8.80 -27.42
CA VAL A 5 0.63 -7.65 -26.53
C VAL A 5 0.54 -8.25 -25.14
N LYS A 6 1.69 -8.45 -24.48
CA LYS A 6 1.73 -8.86 -23.08
C LYS A 6 1.05 -7.76 -22.28
N THR A 7 -0.24 -7.92 -22.02
CA THR A 7 -0.98 -7.03 -21.14
C THR A 7 -0.37 -7.17 -19.76
N ILE A 8 0.18 -6.09 -19.20
CA ILE A 8 0.86 -6.10 -17.89
C ILE A 8 -0.04 -6.70 -16.81
N ASN A 9 -1.34 -6.41 -16.87
CA ASN A 9 -2.35 -7.12 -16.10
C ASN A 9 -3.64 -7.26 -16.94
N PRO A 10 -3.97 -8.46 -17.46
CA PRO A 10 -5.15 -8.67 -18.30
C PRO A 10 -6.47 -8.54 -17.53
N LYS A 11 -6.42 -8.50 -16.19
CA LYS A 11 -7.59 -8.33 -15.33
C LYS A 11 -7.88 -6.85 -15.01
N ALA A 12 -7.05 -5.92 -15.49
CA ALA A 12 -7.26 -4.50 -15.28
C ALA A 12 -8.53 -4.03 -15.98
N GLN A 13 -9.41 -3.35 -15.26
CA GLN A 13 -10.63 -2.77 -15.82
C GLN A 13 -10.77 -1.31 -15.39
N GLN A 14 -11.34 -0.50 -16.27
CA GLN A 14 -11.77 0.85 -15.93
C GLN A 14 -13.20 0.81 -15.37
N ARG A 15 -13.42 1.42 -14.19
CA ARG A 15 -14.74 1.46 -13.54
C ARG A 15 -14.95 2.77 -12.79
N ASP A 16 -16.20 3.22 -12.72
CA ASP A 16 -16.63 4.25 -11.77
C ASP A 16 -17.05 3.59 -10.46
N VAL A 17 -16.32 3.87 -9.39
CA VAL A 17 -16.48 3.21 -8.09
C VAL A 17 -16.85 4.23 -7.02
N GLU A 18 -17.51 3.73 -5.97
CA GLU A 18 -17.98 4.57 -4.87
C GLU A 18 -16.93 4.67 -3.76
N VAL A 19 -16.77 5.86 -3.20
CA VAL A 19 -16.03 6.09 -1.97
C VAL A 19 -16.90 5.66 -0.79
N LEU A 20 -16.54 4.55 -0.13
CA LEU A 20 -17.24 4.04 1.05
C LEU A 20 -16.77 4.74 2.33
N SER A 21 -15.50 5.15 2.38
CA SER A 21 -14.94 5.84 3.53
C SER A 21 -13.75 6.69 3.12
N ASN A 22 -13.57 7.82 3.79
CA ASN A 22 -12.37 8.65 3.71
C ASN A 22 -12.10 9.24 5.10
N LYS A 23 -11.15 8.66 5.82
CA LYS A 23 -10.82 9.04 7.20
C LYS A 23 -9.41 9.61 7.27
N LYS A 24 -9.26 10.77 7.88
CA LYS A 24 -7.94 11.32 8.19
C LYS A 24 -7.28 10.52 9.33
N VAL A 25 -6.09 9.98 9.08
CA VAL A 25 -5.28 9.21 10.01
C VAL A 25 -3.90 9.86 10.09
N GLY A 26 -3.69 10.70 11.11
CA GLY A 26 -2.46 11.48 11.24
C GLY A 26 -2.23 12.40 10.04
N ALA A 27 -1.10 12.21 9.35
CA ALA A 27 -0.73 12.96 8.14
C ALA A 27 -1.38 12.42 6.85
N TYR A 28 -2.15 11.33 6.93
CA TYR A 28 -2.65 10.57 5.79
C TYR A 28 -4.18 10.50 5.77
N HIS A 29 -4.73 10.03 4.65
CA HIS A 29 -6.11 9.62 4.52
C HIS A 29 -6.16 8.13 4.23
N HIS A 30 -7.00 7.41 4.99
CA HIS A 30 -7.38 6.04 4.70
C HIS A 30 -8.71 6.06 3.93
N ILE A 31 -8.66 5.62 2.69
CA ILE A 31 -9.77 5.70 1.74
C ILE A 31 -10.17 4.29 1.32
N VAL A 32 -11.47 4.00 1.37
CA VAL A 32 -12.03 2.70 1.00
C VAL A 32 -12.93 2.87 -0.21
N LEU A 33 -12.68 2.10 -1.27
CA LEU A 33 -13.44 2.13 -2.52
C LEU A 33 -14.20 0.81 -2.74
N ALA A 34 -15.45 0.89 -3.17
CA ALA A 34 -16.27 -0.27 -3.56
C ALA A 34 -15.95 -0.71 -4.99
N VAL A 35 -15.17 -1.78 -5.16
CA VAL A 35 -14.69 -2.22 -6.48
C VAL A 35 -15.32 -3.52 -6.98
N GLY A 36 -16.14 -4.18 -6.16
CA GLY A 36 -16.79 -5.44 -6.49
C GLY A 36 -15.79 -6.56 -6.76
N ASP A 37 -16.03 -7.33 -7.81
CA ASP A 37 -15.21 -8.48 -8.23
C ASP A 37 -13.75 -8.13 -8.60
N LEU A 38 -13.42 -6.85 -8.82
CA LEU A 38 -12.01 -6.44 -9.00
C LEU A 38 -11.14 -6.75 -7.79
N ALA A 39 -11.71 -6.80 -6.58
CA ALA A 39 -10.98 -7.17 -5.38
C ALA A 39 -10.39 -8.60 -5.48
N ILE A 40 -11.11 -9.53 -6.13
CA ILE A 40 -10.68 -10.94 -6.31
C ILE A 40 -9.39 -11.03 -7.13
N ALA A 41 -9.18 -10.09 -8.06
CA ALA A 41 -8.01 -10.03 -8.92
C ALA A 41 -6.84 -9.23 -8.31
N THR A 42 -7.09 -8.50 -7.23
CA THR A 42 -6.12 -7.56 -6.63
C THR A 42 -5.22 -8.27 -5.63
N ARG A 43 -3.92 -8.05 -5.71
CA ARG A 43 -2.90 -8.67 -4.84
C ARG A 43 -1.94 -7.60 -4.27
N PRO A 44 -1.26 -7.86 -3.14
CA PRO A 44 -0.23 -6.97 -2.63
C PRO A 44 0.80 -6.62 -3.71
N GLY A 45 1.14 -5.34 -3.83
CA GLY A 45 2.03 -4.81 -4.87
C GLY A 45 1.30 -4.28 -6.12
N ASN A 46 0.00 -4.58 -6.29
CA ASN A 46 -0.80 -3.88 -7.30
C ASN A 46 -1.07 -2.43 -6.90
N PHE A 47 -1.36 -1.61 -7.91
CA PHE A 47 -1.76 -0.22 -7.74
C PHE A 47 -3.03 0.09 -8.53
N VAL A 48 -3.65 1.24 -8.24
CA VAL A 48 -4.82 1.77 -8.94
C VAL A 48 -4.47 3.10 -9.58
N ALA A 49 -4.91 3.33 -10.82
CA ALA A 49 -4.83 4.64 -11.46
C ALA A 49 -6.18 5.36 -11.38
N ILE A 50 -6.23 6.48 -10.66
CA ILE A 50 -7.45 7.23 -10.40
C ILE A 50 -7.48 8.49 -11.26
N SER A 51 -8.59 8.72 -11.96
CA SER A 51 -8.86 10.01 -12.59
C SER A 51 -9.11 11.05 -11.52
N VAL A 52 -8.39 12.16 -11.57
CA VAL A 52 -8.43 13.20 -10.53
C VAL A 52 -8.75 14.55 -11.15
N GLY A 53 -9.41 15.39 -10.35
CA GLY A 53 -9.90 16.69 -10.79
C GLY A 53 -11.28 16.61 -11.44
N ASP A 54 -11.89 17.78 -11.57
CA ASP A 54 -13.21 17.95 -12.17
C ASP A 54 -13.08 18.45 -13.61
N ALA A 55 -14.19 18.59 -14.34
CA ALA A 55 -14.19 18.98 -15.76
C ALA A 55 -13.45 20.30 -16.07
N MET A 56 -13.35 21.20 -15.07
CA MET A 56 -12.67 22.49 -15.18
C MET A 56 -11.21 22.47 -14.69
N SER A 57 -10.70 21.30 -14.27
CA SER A 57 -9.34 21.17 -13.74
C SER A 57 -8.31 20.98 -14.86
N ASN A 58 -7.07 21.38 -14.60
CA ASN A 58 -5.93 21.10 -15.48
C ASN A 58 -5.26 19.74 -15.21
N THR A 59 -5.88 18.88 -14.39
CA THR A 59 -5.33 17.57 -14.04
C THR A 59 -5.81 16.49 -15.02
N ILE A 60 -5.18 16.46 -16.19
CA ILE A 60 -5.55 15.53 -17.27
C ILE A 60 -5.12 14.09 -16.96
N LEU A 61 -3.93 13.93 -16.36
CA LEU A 61 -3.35 12.61 -16.11
C LEU A 61 -3.92 11.99 -14.84
N ARG A 62 -4.21 10.68 -14.89
CA ARG A 62 -4.52 9.87 -13.70
C ARG A 62 -3.37 9.90 -12.70
N ARG A 63 -3.66 9.59 -11.43
CA ARG A 63 -2.65 9.40 -10.39
C ARG A 63 -2.64 7.96 -9.93
N ALA A 64 -1.44 7.37 -9.86
CA ALA A 64 -1.23 6.02 -9.38
C ALA A 64 -1.13 6.02 -7.86
N PHE A 65 -1.88 5.13 -7.21
CA PHE A 65 -1.82 4.92 -5.76
C PHE A 65 -1.65 3.43 -5.49
N ALA A 66 -0.69 3.08 -4.63
CA ALA A 66 -0.53 1.70 -4.22
C ALA A 66 -1.76 1.23 -3.45
N ILE A 67 -2.19 0.00 -3.72
CA ILE A 67 -3.31 -0.61 -3.00
C ILE A 67 -2.77 -1.13 -1.67
N TYR A 68 -3.32 -0.64 -0.57
CA TYR A 68 -2.93 -1.03 0.78
C TYR A 68 -3.50 -2.40 1.14
N ARG A 69 -4.81 -2.61 0.93
CA ARG A 69 -5.50 -3.88 1.16
C ARG A 69 -6.61 -4.07 0.12
N ALA A 70 -6.92 -5.32 -0.21
CA ALA A 70 -8.11 -5.69 -0.97
C ALA A 70 -8.88 -6.75 -0.18
N SER A 71 -10.20 -6.63 -0.14
CA SER A 71 -11.10 -7.61 0.48
C SER A 71 -12.16 -8.00 -0.52
N ASP A 72 -12.39 -9.30 -0.73
CA ASP A 72 -13.51 -9.81 -1.51
C ASP A 72 -14.78 -10.04 -0.67
N ARG A 73 -14.72 -9.70 0.63
CA ARG A 73 -15.80 -9.86 1.60
C ARG A 73 -16.22 -8.51 2.17
N GLY A 74 -17.51 -8.35 2.41
CA GLY A 74 -18.07 -7.18 3.07
C GLY A 74 -19.53 -6.91 2.69
N GLN A 75 -20.18 -6.05 3.46
CA GLN A 75 -21.57 -5.63 3.22
C GLN A 75 -21.75 -4.94 1.86
N TYR A 76 -20.70 -4.31 1.33
CA TYR A 76 -20.69 -3.58 0.06
C TYR A 76 -20.05 -4.38 -1.09
N GLY A 77 -19.85 -5.69 -0.90
CA GLY A 77 -19.06 -6.51 -1.82
C GLY A 77 -17.55 -6.27 -1.67
N GLY A 78 -16.81 -6.48 -2.76
CA GLY A 78 -15.36 -6.35 -2.74
C GLY A 78 -14.86 -4.90 -2.68
N THR A 79 -13.83 -4.67 -1.88
CA THR A 79 -13.24 -3.35 -1.63
C THR A 79 -11.73 -3.32 -1.88
N ILE A 80 -11.22 -2.13 -2.17
CA ILE A 80 -9.80 -1.81 -2.03
C ILE A 80 -9.63 -0.63 -1.09
N GLU A 81 -8.53 -0.64 -0.37
CA GLU A 81 -8.16 0.39 0.59
C GLU A 81 -6.88 1.09 0.13
N LEU A 82 -6.82 2.39 0.32
CA LEU A 82 -5.70 3.26 -0.06
C LEU A 82 -5.25 4.09 1.13
N VAL A 83 -3.95 4.37 1.18
CA VAL A 83 -3.35 5.29 2.14
C VAL A 83 -2.70 6.42 1.36
N VAL A 84 -3.23 7.63 1.51
CA VAL A 84 -2.90 8.75 0.64
C VAL A 84 -2.43 9.96 1.44
N ALA A 85 -1.28 10.52 1.06
CA ALA A 85 -0.79 11.78 1.61
C ALA A 85 -1.25 12.97 0.73
N PRO A 86 -1.89 14.02 1.30
CA PRO A 86 -2.44 15.15 0.55
C PRO A 86 -1.37 16.19 0.12
N HIS A 87 -0.32 15.75 -0.58
CA HIS A 87 0.79 16.61 -1.03
C HIS A 87 0.52 17.34 -2.35
N GLY A 88 0.04 16.66 -3.39
CA GLY A 88 -0.17 17.24 -4.72
C GLY A 88 -1.64 17.51 -5.03
N LEU A 89 -1.92 18.23 -6.13
CA LEU A 89 -3.30 18.56 -6.53
C LEU A 89 -4.21 17.32 -6.62
N GLY A 90 -3.74 16.26 -7.28
CA GLY A 90 -4.52 15.03 -7.45
C GLY A 90 -4.77 14.27 -6.14
N SER A 91 -3.78 14.19 -5.24
CA SER A 91 -3.97 13.53 -3.95
C SER A 91 -4.81 14.38 -2.99
N ARG A 92 -4.68 15.70 -3.01
CA ARG A 92 -5.57 16.62 -2.27
C ARG A 92 -7.02 16.50 -2.75
N TRP A 93 -7.24 16.47 -4.06
CA TRP A 93 -8.56 16.27 -4.65
C TRP A 93 -9.18 14.95 -4.19
N LEU A 94 -8.40 13.86 -4.22
CA LEU A 94 -8.85 12.55 -3.77
C LEU A 94 -9.16 12.53 -2.26
N CYS A 95 -8.27 13.11 -1.44
CA CYS A 95 -8.46 13.21 0.00
C CYS A 95 -9.66 14.10 0.40
N ALA A 96 -10.16 14.94 -0.51
CA ALA A 96 -11.34 15.79 -0.28
C ALA A 96 -12.66 15.10 -0.64
N ARG A 97 -12.63 13.93 -1.30
CA ARG A 97 -13.85 13.17 -1.65
C ARG A 97 -14.63 12.76 -0.42
N GLN A 98 -15.95 12.87 -0.49
CA GLN A 98 -16.88 12.47 0.56
C GLN A 98 -17.35 11.03 0.34
N ILE A 99 -17.97 10.46 1.36
CA ILE A 99 -18.67 9.17 1.22
C ILE A 99 -19.75 9.32 0.14
N HIS A 100 -19.92 8.28 -0.67
CA HIS A 100 -20.81 8.21 -1.84
C HIS A 100 -20.33 8.96 -3.09
N ASP A 101 -19.23 9.72 -3.03
CA ASP A 101 -18.63 10.27 -4.25
C ASP A 101 -18.19 9.15 -5.18
N ARG A 102 -18.30 9.40 -6.48
CA ARG A 102 -17.82 8.48 -7.52
C ARG A 102 -16.43 8.91 -8.00
N VAL A 103 -15.54 7.93 -8.14
CA VAL A 103 -14.20 8.10 -8.69
C VAL A 103 -13.98 7.11 -9.81
N ASN A 104 -13.44 7.59 -10.94
CA ASN A 104 -13.10 6.74 -12.06
C ASN A 104 -11.72 6.13 -11.86
N ILE A 105 -11.63 4.81 -11.84
CA ILE A 105 -10.40 4.07 -11.57
C ILE A 105 -10.04 3.11 -12.71
N VAL A 106 -8.76 2.73 -12.78
CA VAL A 106 -8.28 1.56 -13.50
C VAL A 106 -7.50 0.69 -12.53
N ALA A 107 -7.99 -0.54 -12.29
CA ALA A 107 -7.41 -1.49 -11.35
C ALA A 107 -7.76 -2.95 -11.69
N PRO A 108 -7.00 -3.92 -11.16
CA PRO A 108 -5.66 -3.76 -10.59
C PRO A 108 -4.61 -3.55 -11.69
N LEU A 109 -3.67 -2.63 -11.47
CA LEU A 109 -2.53 -2.38 -12.36
C LEU A 109 -1.22 -2.87 -11.72
N GLY A 110 -0.20 -3.03 -12.56
CA GLY A 110 1.14 -3.46 -12.16
C GLY A 110 1.25 -4.95 -11.89
N THR A 111 2.46 -5.37 -11.52
CA THR A 111 2.79 -6.74 -11.12
C THR A 111 2.76 -6.80 -9.59
N SER A 112 2.08 -7.82 -9.04
CA SER A 112 2.09 -8.05 -7.59
C SER A 112 3.48 -8.43 -7.09
N PHE A 113 3.70 -8.35 -5.78
CA PHE A 113 4.90 -8.92 -5.19
C PHE A 113 4.99 -10.41 -5.51
N GLY A 114 6.19 -10.87 -5.87
CA GLY A 114 6.47 -12.30 -5.95
C GLY A 114 6.39 -12.89 -4.55
N ILE A 115 5.67 -13.99 -4.36
CA ILE A 115 5.55 -14.66 -3.07
C ILE A 115 6.36 -15.96 -3.16
N PRO A 116 7.29 -16.23 -2.21
CA PRO A 116 8.05 -17.47 -2.18
C PRO A 116 7.11 -18.68 -2.07
N THR A 117 7.50 -19.79 -2.67
CA THR A 117 6.72 -21.04 -2.61
C THR A 117 6.91 -21.78 -1.28
N GLU A 118 8.02 -21.52 -0.59
CA GLU A 118 8.36 -22.10 0.71
C GLU A 118 8.47 -21.00 1.78
N PRO A 119 8.23 -21.32 3.06
CA PRO A 119 8.41 -20.34 4.13
C PRO A 119 9.84 -19.83 4.20
N VAL A 120 10.00 -18.51 4.33
CA VAL A 120 11.31 -17.84 4.43
C VAL A 120 11.35 -16.83 5.57
N ASN A 121 12.53 -16.37 5.94
CA ASN A 121 12.72 -15.18 6.76
C ASN A 121 12.67 -13.93 5.88
N ALA A 122 11.54 -13.21 5.90
CA ALA A 122 11.34 -12.00 5.12
C ALA A 122 11.55 -10.73 5.95
N LEU A 123 12.24 -9.75 5.37
CA LEU A 123 12.37 -8.40 5.91
C LEU A 123 11.58 -7.41 5.06
N LEU A 124 10.63 -6.72 5.68
CA LEU A 124 9.81 -5.68 5.04
C LEU A 124 10.33 -4.30 5.43
N VAL A 125 10.65 -3.45 4.45
CA VAL A 125 11.26 -2.14 4.69
C VAL A 125 10.38 -1.05 4.09
N GLY A 126 9.69 -0.28 4.94
CA GLY A 126 8.71 0.72 4.52
C GLY A 126 9.07 2.14 4.92
N GLY A 127 8.97 3.09 3.98
CA GLY A 127 9.14 4.52 4.21
C GLY A 127 7.82 5.30 4.26
N GLY A 128 7.47 5.90 5.40
CA GLY A 128 6.28 6.73 5.57
C GLY A 128 4.99 5.99 5.20
N TYR A 129 4.18 6.58 4.31
CA TYR A 129 2.98 5.91 3.78
C TYR A 129 3.30 4.83 2.72
N GLY A 130 4.52 4.83 2.17
CA GLY A 130 5.00 3.75 1.28
C GLY A 130 5.02 2.40 1.97
N ALA A 131 5.07 2.36 3.31
CA ALA A 131 4.95 1.13 4.07
C ALA A 131 3.58 0.44 3.96
N ALA A 132 2.51 1.16 3.59
CA ALA A 132 1.15 0.63 3.67
C ALA A 132 0.96 -0.71 2.91
N PRO A 133 1.33 -0.84 1.62
CA PRO A 133 1.15 -2.10 0.88
C PRO A 133 1.91 -3.29 1.47
N LEU A 134 2.95 -3.04 2.28
CA LEU A 134 3.75 -4.09 2.92
C LEU A 134 2.99 -4.80 4.04
N PHE A 135 1.96 -4.19 4.65
CA PHE A 135 1.15 -4.88 5.68
C PHE A 135 0.30 -6.01 5.07
N GLY A 136 -0.31 -5.78 3.90
CA GLY A 136 -1.02 -6.83 3.17
C GLY A 136 -0.09 -7.96 2.72
N LEU A 137 1.15 -7.62 2.33
CA LEU A 137 2.18 -8.62 2.04
C LEU A 137 2.58 -9.41 3.29
N ALA A 138 2.75 -8.74 4.44
CA ALA A 138 3.08 -9.39 5.70
C ALA A 138 2.06 -10.45 6.09
N GLU A 139 0.75 -10.14 5.98
CA GLU A 139 -0.33 -11.08 6.26
C GLU A 139 -0.25 -12.34 5.39
N VAL A 140 0.00 -12.17 4.08
CA VAL A 140 0.16 -13.28 3.14
C VAL A 140 1.35 -14.15 3.53
N LEU A 141 2.53 -13.56 3.75
CA LEU A 141 3.75 -14.29 4.12
C LEU A 141 3.58 -15.03 5.45
N LYS A 142 2.99 -14.38 6.46
CA LYS A 142 2.70 -14.99 7.77
C LYS A 142 1.72 -16.16 7.66
N SER A 143 0.69 -16.04 6.83
CA SER A 143 -0.28 -17.12 6.62
C SER A 143 0.35 -18.39 6.01
N GLN A 144 1.47 -18.23 5.30
CA GLN A 144 2.27 -19.33 4.74
C GLN A 144 3.34 -19.86 5.71
N GLY A 145 3.39 -19.36 6.95
CA GLY A 145 4.37 -19.80 7.95
C GLY A 145 5.72 -19.08 7.88
N SER A 146 5.89 -18.08 7.00
CA SER A 146 7.13 -17.30 6.95
C SER A 146 7.32 -16.49 8.24
N ARG A 147 8.57 -16.32 8.65
CA ARG A 147 8.93 -15.30 9.64
C ARG A 147 8.97 -13.96 8.93
N VAL A 148 8.30 -12.96 9.49
CA VAL A 148 8.27 -11.61 8.89
C VAL A 148 8.78 -10.62 9.92
N ASP A 149 9.84 -9.90 9.60
CA ASP A 149 10.34 -8.76 10.38
C ASP A 149 10.15 -7.47 9.57
N MET A 150 10.00 -6.32 10.23
CA MET A 150 9.67 -5.06 9.56
C MET A 150 10.50 -3.88 10.09
N ILE A 151 10.94 -3.01 9.18
CA ILE A 151 11.52 -1.70 9.46
C ILE A 151 10.56 -0.64 8.91
N LEU A 152 10.09 0.26 9.78
CA LEU A 152 9.29 1.41 9.40
C LEU A 152 10.06 2.69 9.66
N GLY A 153 10.32 3.48 8.62
CA GLY A 153 11.02 4.75 8.75
C GLY A 153 10.19 5.94 8.31
N ALA A 154 10.39 7.09 8.92
CA ALA A 154 9.82 8.35 8.44
C ALA A 154 10.71 9.54 8.80
N SER A 155 10.43 10.74 8.26
CA SER A 155 11.18 11.94 8.64
C SER A 155 10.95 12.32 10.11
N VAL A 156 9.73 12.08 10.63
CA VAL A 156 9.27 12.40 11.98
C VAL A 156 8.23 11.37 12.44
N ALA A 157 8.01 11.22 13.75
CA ALA A 157 7.14 10.21 14.35
C ALA A 157 5.70 10.23 13.79
N GLY A 158 5.13 11.43 13.61
CA GLY A 158 3.77 11.60 13.08
C GLY A 158 3.57 11.16 11.63
N LYS A 159 4.64 10.79 10.92
CA LYS A 159 4.61 10.26 9.55
C LYS A 159 4.88 8.75 9.49
N ILE A 160 5.05 8.07 10.62
CA ILE A 160 5.05 6.60 10.62
C ILE A 160 3.60 6.15 10.48
N TYR A 161 3.30 5.46 9.39
CA TYR A 161 1.96 4.93 9.16
C TYR A 161 1.74 3.64 9.97
N ALA A 162 0.59 3.57 10.65
CA ALA A 162 0.07 2.39 11.37
C ALA A 162 1.12 1.56 12.17
N PRO A 163 1.96 2.17 13.03
CA PRO A 163 3.03 1.43 13.73
C PRO A 163 2.51 0.33 14.66
N LEU A 164 1.30 0.47 15.20
CA LEU A 164 0.67 -0.55 16.04
C LEU A 164 0.17 -1.75 15.22
N GLU A 165 -0.30 -1.52 14.00
CA GLU A 165 -0.67 -2.60 13.09
C GLU A 165 0.57 -3.37 12.67
N GLY A 166 1.63 -2.67 12.29
CA GLY A 166 2.92 -3.30 12.01
C GLY A 166 3.37 -4.25 13.10
N LYS A 167 3.36 -3.79 14.36
CA LYS A 167 3.70 -4.63 15.51
C LYS A 167 2.82 -5.87 15.69
N ARG A 168 1.57 -5.84 15.25
CA ARG A 168 0.63 -6.98 15.37
C ARG A 168 0.74 -7.95 14.19
N SER A 169 1.11 -7.45 13.02
CA SER A 169 1.12 -8.22 11.77
C SER A 169 2.45 -8.95 11.51
N VAL A 170 3.51 -8.67 12.28
CA VAL A 170 4.86 -9.22 12.04
C VAL A 170 5.51 -9.73 13.34
N ASN A 171 6.60 -10.48 13.21
CA ASN A 171 7.36 -11.02 14.34
C ASN A 171 8.11 -9.92 15.12
N THR A 172 8.75 -8.98 14.42
CA THR A 172 9.39 -7.81 15.05
C THR A 172 9.25 -6.57 14.19
N THR A 173 9.11 -5.42 14.84
CA THR A 173 9.06 -4.11 14.16
C THR A 173 10.09 -3.17 14.75
N THR A 174 10.98 -2.68 13.89
CA THR A 174 11.93 -1.61 14.20
C THR A 174 11.42 -0.29 13.61
N LEU A 175 11.40 0.76 14.41
CA LEU A 175 11.02 2.10 13.97
C LEU A 175 12.27 2.97 13.82
N THR A 176 12.35 3.76 12.74
CA THR A 176 13.39 4.79 12.58
C THR A 176 12.77 6.16 12.29
N THR A 177 13.38 7.23 12.82
CA THR A 177 13.02 8.60 12.45
C THR A 177 14.25 9.45 12.21
N GLU A 178 14.26 10.24 11.14
CA GLU A 178 15.42 11.09 10.82
C GLU A 178 15.68 12.13 11.91
N ASP A 179 14.63 12.67 12.53
CA ASP A 179 14.73 13.64 13.64
C ASP A 179 14.94 13.01 15.01
N GLY A 180 14.79 11.68 15.15
CA GLY A 180 14.89 10.95 16.42
C GLY A 180 13.65 11.08 17.32
N SER A 181 12.53 11.57 16.80
CA SER A 181 11.29 11.74 17.57
C SER A 181 10.66 10.41 18.02
N THR A 182 10.96 9.29 17.37
CA THR A 182 10.63 7.95 17.87
C THR A 182 11.54 6.85 17.31
N GLY A 183 11.72 5.76 18.05
CA GLY A 183 12.57 4.65 17.64
C GLY A 183 14.04 5.04 17.54
N ILE A 184 14.73 4.49 16.54
CA ILE A 184 16.14 4.74 16.29
C ILE A 184 16.28 6.00 15.43
N LYS A 185 17.14 6.94 15.84
CA LYS A 185 17.42 8.13 15.02
C LYS A 185 18.20 7.71 13.76
N GLY A 186 17.66 8.05 12.59
CA GLY A 186 18.24 7.73 11.29
C GLY A 186 17.21 7.20 10.29
N ARG A 187 17.73 6.69 9.17
CA ARG A 187 16.96 6.08 8.08
C ARG A 187 16.83 4.59 8.27
N VAL A 188 15.88 3.99 7.54
CA VAL A 188 15.71 2.53 7.50
C VAL A 188 16.99 1.81 7.05
N THR A 189 17.75 2.44 6.16
CA THR A 189 19.02 1.92 5.63
C THR A 189 20.11 1.80 6.68
N ASP A 190 20.06 2.62 7.74
CA ASP A 190 21.12 2.69 8.75
C ASP A 190 21.07 1.46 9.68
N VAL A 191 19.87 0.91 9.90
CA VAL A 191 19.64 -0.26 10.77
C VAL A 191 19.49 -1.56 9.99
N MET A 192 19.22 -1.48 8.69
CA MET A 192 18.90 -2.63 7.84
C MET A 192 19.99 -3.70 7.81
N PRO A 193 21.30 -3.39 7.63
CA PRO A 193 22.34 -4.43 7.56
C PRO A 193 22.39 -5.31 8.81
N ALA A 194 22.36 -4.70 10.00
CA ALA A 194 22.39 -5.43 11.27
C ALA A 194 21.13 -6.29 11.47
N LEU A 195 19.97 -5.84 10.98
CA LEU A 195 18.72 -6.60 11.05
C LEU A 195 18.69 -7.77 10.06
N ILE A 196 19.23 -7.61 8.85
CA ILE A 196 19.38 -8.71 7.89
C ILE A 196 20.18 -9.85 8.52
N GLU A 197 21.33 -9.54 9.11
CA GLU A 197 22.20 -10.53 9.76
C GLU A 197 21.52 -11.16 10.98
N LYS A 198 20.99 -10.33 11.90
CA LYS A 198 20.32 -10.78 13.13
C LYS A 198 19.14 -11.71 12.87
N HIS A 199 18.33 -11.39 11.86
CA HIS A 199 17.12 -12.14 11.54
C HIS A 199 17.34 -13.21 10.47
N LYS A 200 18.57 -13.35 9.96
CA LYS A 200 18.91 -14.26 8.86
C LYS A 200 17.93 -14.09 7.69
N SER A 201 17.71 -12.83 7.28
CA SER A 201 16.72 -12.50 6.25
C SER A 201 17.17 -13.03 4.90
N GLU A 202 16.29 -13.78 4.23
CA GLU A 202 16.55 -14.41 2.94
C GLU A 202 15.97 -13.58 1.79
N ILE A 203 14.93 -12.81 2.07
CA ILE A 203 14.27 -11.93 1.10
C ILE A 203 13.93 -10.58 1.73
N ILE A 204 14.07 -9.52 0.92
CA ILE A 204 13.73 -8.16 1.31
C ILE A 204 12.68 -7.61 0.35
N TYR A 205 11.59 -7.08 0.90
CA TYR A 205 10.62 -6.27 0.16
C TYR A 205 10.67 -4.85 0.68
N SER A 206 10.74 -3.88 -0.23
CA SER A 206 10.81 -2.47 0.15
C SER A 206 9.82 -1.61 -0.61
N CYS A 207 9.25 -0.60 0.08
CA CYS A 207 8.40 0.43 -0.50
C CYS A 207 8.64 1.80 0.15
#